data_AF-A0A813HN52-F1
#
_entry.id   AF-A0A813HN52-F1
#
_cell.length_a   1.000
_cell.length_b   1.000
_cell.length_c   1.000
_cell.angle_alpha   90.00
_cell.angle_beta   90.00
_cell.angle_gamma   90.00
#
_symmetry.space_group_name_H-M   'P 1'
#
loop_
_entity.id
_entity.type
_entity.pdbx_description
1 polymer ?
#
loop_
_entity_poly.entity_id
_entity_poly.type
_entity_poly.pdbx_seq_one_letter_code
_entity_poly.pdbx_strand_id
1 'polypeptide(L)'
;MLGVTNYTICHAFVAQAIPQLESFAMGDLLKLAWGSAASGVAVELFMPIQNEVTARLEQVDLHSFSELSRNAFLQDTLGLLWASNFAGCCSHNLLTSARLVIRQAGAIMDRVPGPSSSPADQSMGELPCTEADPCQPASKPQTILDLPDRLVIFKPPGWEVYNQNTELQLSSFLQGTLGKRFAILHDEEHQCGFLHRLDLPSSGLILAAKTYEAYYDLKVQLNAGEIARDYVILCHGWMRPCWKDIRAKVYWRGLSPTSAGDQGKPSLTRLKVTAHARHSSTALSLVAVRIATGRRHQIRSHFSHVGHPTVCDGKYTAEATCQSDQDICTRNFLHRYRLAFKDLAGKSHEVMMPVPADLVISLQRVASRETQSAETIRDWLSGSSLRSWQDYTPLMADVDGKQADTQQEGGPVAAGTGHSEQHA
;
A
#
# COMPACT_ATOMS: atom_id res chain seq x y z
N MET A 1 -12.78 1.94 24.03
CA MET A 1 -11.80 0.94 23.56
C MET A 1 -10.87 0.65 24.73
N LEU A 2 -11.26 -0.28 25.61
CA LEU A 2 -10.54 -0.57 26.84
C LEU A 2 -9.25 -1.31 26.48
N GLY A 3 -8.10 -0.63 26.63
CA GLY A 3 -6.77 -1.19 26.48
C GLY A 3 -6.40 -2.10 27.64
N VAL A 4 -7.18 -3.17 27.82
CA VAL A 4 -6.95 -4.14 28.89
C VAL A 4 -6.32 -5.37 28.25
N THR A 5 -4.99 -5.43 28.27
CA THR A 5 -4.19 -6.63 28.01
C THR A 5 -4.29 -7.60 29.19
N ASN A 6 -5.50 -7.86 29.69
CA ASN A 6 -5.74 -8.88 30.69
C ASN A 6 -6.23 -10.12 29.95
N TYR A 7 -5.30 -11.04 29.68
CA TYR A 7 -5.56 -12.30 28.98
C TYR A 7 -6.78 -13.05 29.55
N THR A 8 -7.00 -12.99 30.86
CA THR A 8 -8.14 -13.61 31.53
C THR A 8 -9.48 -12.99 31.12
N ILE A 9 -9.55 -11.67 31.02
CA ILE A 9 -10.76 -10.96 30.58
C ILE A 9 -11.02 -11.25 29.10
N CYS A 10 -9.97 -11.27 28.28
CA CYS A 10 -10.10 -11.63 26.88
C CYS A 10 -10.61 -13.06 26.70
N HIS A 11 -10.05 -14.05 27.40
CA HIS A 11 -10.56 -15.44 27.32
C HIS A 11 -12.00 -15.58 27.80
N ALA A 12 -12.39 -14.93 28.91
CA ALA A 12 -13.77 -14.97 29.38
C ALA A 12 -14.75 -14.36 28.36
N PHE A 13 -14.37 -13.23 27.74
CA PHE A 13 -15.14 -12.62 26.66
C PHE A 13 -15.25 -13.55 25.45
N VAL A 14 -14.15 -14.17 25.02
CA VAL A 14 -14.13 -15.12 23.90
C VAL A 14 -15.09 -16.29 24.14
N ALA A 15 -15.02 -16.89 25.34
CA ALA A 15 -15.87 -18.01 25.72
C ALA A 15 -17.37 -17.66 25.70
N GLN A 16 -17.72 -16.41 26.02
CA GLN A 16 -19.12 -15.94 25.96
C GLN A 16 -19.55 -15.51 24.55
N ALA A 17 -18.64 -15.00 23.73
CA ALA A 17 -18.93 -14.50 22.40
C ALA A 17 -19.15 -15.62 21.38
N ILE A 18 -18.33 -16.69 21.41
CA ILE A 18 -18.39 -17.78 20.42
C ILE A 18 -19.79 -18.40 20.29
N PRO A 19 -20.50 -18.75 21.38
CA PRO A 19 -21.84 -19.34 21.28
C PRO A 19 -22.91 -18.39 20.72
N GLN A 20 -22.62 -17.09 20.62
CA GLN A 20 -23.59 -16.05 20.24
C GLN A 20 -23.30 -15.43 18.87
N LEU A 21 -22.27 -15.89 18.15
CA LEU A 21 -21.85 -15.27 16.88
C LEU A 21 -22.96 -15.22 15.83
N GLU A 22 -23.83 -16.23 15.78
CA GLU A 22 -24.99 -16.29 14.89
C GLU A 22 -25.94 -15.10 15.07
N SER A 23 -26.05 -14.58 16.30
CA SER A 23 -26.91 -13.43 16.62
C SER A 23 -26.31 -12.08 16.24
N PHE A 24 -25.01 -12.02 15.94
CA PHE A 24 -24.31 -10.78 15.67
C PHE A 24 -24.52 -10.33 14.23
N ALA A 25 -24.66 -9.02 14.00
CA ALA A 25 -24.67 -8.47 12.65
C ALA A 25 -23.27 -8.61 12.00
N MET A 26 -23.21 -8.56 10.66
CA MET A 26 -21.94 -8.60 9.92
C MET A 26 -20.93 -7.56 10.40
N GLY A 27 -21.39 -6.32 10.64
CA GLY A 27 -20.55 -5.25 11.16
C GLY A 27 -20.02 -5.50 12.58
N ASP A 28 -20.70 -6.30 13.40
CA ASP A 28 -20.23 -6.66 14.75
C ASP A 28 -19.16 -7.76 14.67
N LEU A 29 -19.37 -8.77 13.82
CA LEU A 29 -18.35 -9.77 13.50
C LEU A 29 -17.06 -9.12 12.96
N LEU A 30 -17.20 -8.12 12.09
CA LEU A 30 -16.08 -7.33 11.59
C LEU A 30 -15.33 -6.61 12.73
N LYS A 31 -16.04 -5.94 13.64
CA LYS A 31 -15.43 -5.23 14.77
C LYS A 31 -14.65 -6.19 15.67
N LEU A 32 -15.20 -7.38 15.92
CA LEU A 32 -14.52 -8.43 16.69
C LEU A 32 -13.25 -8.92 15.99
N ALA A 33 -13.33 -9.20 14.69
CA ALA A 33 -12.18 -9.61 13.89
C ALA A 33 -11.08 -8.54 13.91
N TRP A 34 -11.42 -7.25 13.73
CA TRP A 34 -10.44 -6.17 13.82
C TRP A 34 -9.87 -5.96 15.23
N GLY A 35 -10.72 -6.10 16.26
CA GLY A 35 -10.27 -6.03 17.66
C GLY A 35 -9.22 -7.10 17.96
N SER A 36 -9.45 -8.34 17.49
CA SER A 36 -8.47 -9.42 17.61
C SER A 36 -7.22 -9.18 16.75
N ALA A 37 -7.38 -8.82 15.47
CA ALA A 37 -6.27 -8.57 14.55
C ALA A 37 -5.31 -7.48 15.04
N ALA A 38 -5.85 -6.38 15.58
CA ALA A 38 -5.06 -5.23 16.00
C ALA A 38 -4.39 -5.42 17.36
N SER A 39 -5.00 -6.20 18.26
CA SER A 39 -4.45 -6.46 19.60
C SER A 39 -3.48 -7.64 19.64
N GLY A 40 -3.59 -8.59 18.68
CA GLY A 40 -2.89 -9.87 18.75
C GLY A 40 -3.43 -10.80 19.84
N VAL A 41 -4.57 -10.46 20.45
CA VAL A 41 -5.24 -11.23 21.51
C VAL A 41 -6.52 -11.85 20.94
N ALA A 42 -7.02 -12.91 21.58
CA ALA A 42 -8.27 -13.58 21.21
C ALA A 42 -8.25 -14.17 19.78
N VAL A 43 -7.09 -14.67 19.34
CA VAL A 43 -6.90 -15.28 18.01
C VAL A 43 -7.86 -16.46 17.78
N GLU A 44 -8.29 -17.12 18.86
CA GLU A 44 -9.31 -18.17 18.88
C GLU A 44 -10.66 -17.74 18.28
N LEU A 45 -10.97 -16.43 18.23
CA LEU A 45 -12.19 -15.93 17.61
C LEU A 45 -12.17 -15.98 16.08
N PHE A 46 -10.98 -15.98 15.46
CA PHE A 46 -10.91 -15.88 14.00
C PHE A 46 -11.60 -17.05 13.31
N MET A 47 -11.32 -18.29 13.71
CA MET A 47 -11.90 -19.44 13.02
C MET A 47 -13.43 -19.51 13.17
N PRO A 48 -14.02 -19.37 14.38
CA PRO A 48 -15.47 -19.28 14.54
C PRO A 48 -16.13 -18.13 13.75
N ILE A 49 -15.54 -16.92 13.80
CA ILE A 49 -16.06 -15.77 13.05
C ILE A 49 -16.03 -16.05 11.54
N GLN A 50 -14.92 -16.60 11.03
CA GLN A 50 -14.79 -16.90 9.61
C GLN A 50 -15.75 -18.00 9.17
N ASN A 51 -15.98 -19.03 9.99
CA ASN A 51 -16.94 -20.10 9.70
C ASN A 51 -18.37 -19.55 9.62
N GLU A 52 -18.77 -18.72 10.60
CA GLU A 52 -20.07 -18.07 10.63
C GLU A 52 -20.29 -17.19 9.38
N VAL A 53 -19.31 -16.37 9.03
CA VAL A 53 -19.39 -15.50 7.83
C VAL A 53 -19.44 -16.34 6.55
N THR A 54 -18.70 -17.44 6.49
CA THR A 54 -18.73 -18.35 5.35
C THR A 54 -20.12 -18.96 5.19
N ALA A 55 -20.75 -19.42 6.27
CA ALA A 55 -22.11 -19.96 6.25
C ALA A 55 -23.13 -18.92 5.75
N ARG A 56 -23.00 -17.65 6.18
CA ARG A 56 -23.85 -16.55 5.67
C ARG A 56 -23.65 -16.29 4.19
N LEU A 57 -22.41 -16.31 3.72
CA LEU A 57 -22.08 -16.11 2.31
C LEU A 57 -22.64 -17.24 1.43
N GLU A 58 -22.67 -18.47 1.93
CA GLU A 58 -23.22 -19.61 1.18
C GLU A 58 -24.75 -19.57 1.04
N GLN A 59 -25.43 -18.88 1.95
CA GLN A 59 -26.90 -18.78 1.99
C GLN A 59 -27.44 -17.45 1.43
N VAL A 60 -26.56 -16.51 1.06
CA VAL A 60 -26.95 -15.16 0.69
C VAL A 60 -27.63 -15.12 -0.69
N ASP A 61 -28.80 -14.51 -0.77
CA ASP A 61 -29.40 -14.11 -2.04
C ASP A 61 -29.25 -12.60 -2.25
N LEU A 62 -28.31 -12.22 -3.11
CA LEU A 62 -28.00 -10.81 -3.42
C LEU A 62 -29.17 -10.04 -4.05
N HIS A 63 -30.13 -10.72 -4.67
CA HIS A 63 -31.30 -10.10 -5.27
C HIS A 63 -32.34 -9.66 -4.24
N SER A 64 -32.35 -10.29 -3.06
CA SER A 64 -33.24 -9.93 -1.96
C SER A 64 -32.85 -8.65 -1.22
N PHE A 65 -31.58 -8.21 -1.36
CA PHE A 65 -31.08 -7.01 -0.68
C PHE A 65 -31.46 -5.72 -1.41
N SER A 66 -31.81 -4.71 -0.61
CA SER A 66 -31.70 -3.31 -1.05
C SER A 66 -30.24 -2.99 -1.40
N GLU A 67 -30.03 -2.00 -2.27
CA GLU A 67 -28.69 -1.57 -2.68
C GLU A 67 -27.80 -1.15 -1.48
N LEU A 68 -28.36 -0.35 -0.56
CA LEU A 68 -27.67 0.08 0.67
C LEU A 68 -27.24 -1.12 1.52
N SER A 69 -28.13 -2.07 1.73
CA SER A 69 -27.84 -3.27 2.53
C SER A 69 -26.80 -4.16 1.85
N ARG A 70 -26.86 -4.29 0.52
CA ARG A 70 -25.86 -5.01 -0.27
C ARG A 70 -24.48 -4.37 -0.13
N ASN A 71 -24.39 -3.05 -0.29
CA ASN A 71 -23.12 -2.33 -0.17
C ASN A 71 -22.51 -2.47 1.23
N ALA A 72 -23.31 -2.33 2.29
CA ALA A 72 -22.83 -2.55 3.66
C ALA A 72 -22.31 -3.98 3.87
N PHE A 73 -23.05 -4.99 3.41
CA PHE A 73 -22.66 -6.40 3.50
C PHE A 73 -21.35 -6.70 2.77
N LEU A 74 -21.17 -6.16 1.56
CA LEU A 74 -19.93 -6.33 0.78
C LEU A 74 -18.73 -5.67 1.47
N GLN A 75 -18.90 -4.45 1.99
CA GLN A 75 -17.84 -3.75 2.71
C GLN A 75 -17.45 -4.48 4.00
N ASP A 76 -18.43 -5.00 4.75
CA ASP A 76 -18.15 -5.77 5.96
C ASP A 76 -17.39 -7.06 5.65
N THR A 77 -17.79 -7.77 4.59
CA THR A 77 -17.11 -8.99 4.13
C THR A 77 -15.67 -8.70 3.68
N LEU A 78 -15.45 -7.65 2.88
CA LEU A 78 -14.11 -7.21 2.47
C LEU A 78 -13.26 -6.81 3.68
N GLY A 79 -13.85 -6.11 4.64
CA GLY A 79 -13.19 -5.72 5.88
C GLY A 79 -12.75 -6.91 6.72
N LEU A 80 -13.54 -8.00 6.70
CA LEU A 80 -13.27 -9.22 7.45
C LEU A 80 -12.16 -10.04 6.79
N LEU A 81 -12.19 -10.19 5.46
CA LEU A 81 -11.08 -10.73 4.68
C LEU A 81 -9.77 -10.01 5.01
N TRP A 82 -9.84 -8.68 5.08
CA TRP A 82 -8.67 -7.86 5.38
C TRP A 82 -8.17 -8.03 6.81
N ALA A 83 -9.07 -8.10 7.80
CA ALA A 83 -8.71 -8.38 9.18
C ALA A 83 -7.99 -9.74 9.32
N SER A 84 -8.57 -10.78 8.71
CA SER A 84 -8.01 -12.14 8.75
C SER A 84 -6.67 -12.23 8.01
N ASN A 85 -6.54 -11.57 6.86
CA ASN A 85 -5.25 -11.50 6.15
C ASN A 85 -4.20 -10.71 6.96
N PHE A 86 -4.58 -9.58 7.55
CA PHE A 86 -3.68 -8.78 8.39
C PHE A 86 -3.15 -9.58 9.59
N ALA A 87 -4.00 -10.42 10.18
CA ALA A 87 -3.64 -11.34 11.26
C ALA A 87 -2.90 -12.61 10.80
N GLY A 88 -2.79 -12.85 9.49
CA GLY A 88 -2.13 -14.04 8.93
C GLY A 88 -2.93 -15.34 9.07
N CYS A 89 -4.26 -15.25 9.23
CA CYS A 89 -5.14 -16.39 9.53
C CYS A 89 -6.35 -16.49 8.59
N CYS A 90 -6.28 -15.91 7.39
CA CYS A 90 -7.35 -16.00 6.40
C CYS A 90 -7.53 -17.44 5.91
N SER A 91 -8.71 -18.02 6.19
CA SER A 91 -9.05 -19.36 5.73
C SER A 91 -9.35 -19.39 4.22
N HIS A 92 -9.10 -20.54 3.61
CA HIS A 92 -9.40 -20.78 2.20
C HIS A 92 -10.90 -20.73 1.91
N ASN A 93 -11.72 -21.27 2.81
CA ASN A 93 -13.19 -21.29 2.65
C ASN A 93 -13.76 -19.88 2.63
N LEU A 94 -13.40 -19.05 3.62
CA LEU A 94 -13.83 -17.65 3.64
C LEU A 94 -13.42 -16.92 2.35
N LEU A 95 -12.16 -17.06 1.94
CA LEU A 95 -11.66 -16.39 0.72
C LEU A 95 -12.44 -16.81 -0.52
N THR A 96 -12.72 -18.11 -0.65
CA THR A 96 -13.42 -18.67 -1.82
C THR A 96 -14.88 -18.22 -1.86
N SER A 97 -15.61 -18.38 -0.75
CA SER A 97 -17.02 -17.97 -0.65
C SER A 97 -17.19 -16.46 -0.79
N ALA A 98 -16.32 -15.66 -0.16
CA ALA A 98 -16.35 -14.22 -0.29
C ALA A 98 -16.05 -13.78 -1.72
N ARG A 99 -15.05 -14.39 -2.39
CA ARG A 99 -14.74 -14.08 -3.79
C ARG A 99 -15.93 -14.35 -4.70
N LEU A 100 -16.60 -15.50 -4.53
CA LEU A 100 -17.76 -15.87 -5.33
C LEU A 100 -18.89 -14.83 -5.20
N VAL A 101 -19.32 -14.55 -3.97
CA VAL A 101 -20.43 -13.63 -3.69
C VAL A 101 -20.10 -12.20 -4.11
N ILE A 102 -18.91 -11.70 -3.77
CA ILE A 102 -18.51 -10.33 -4.06
C ILE A 102 -18.36 -10.11 -5.57
N ARG A 103 -17.84 -11.08 -6.31
CA ARG A 103 -17.82 -11.04 -7.79
C ARG A 103 -19.22 -11.04 -8.38
N GLN A 104 -20.10 -11.90 -7.88
CA GLN A 104 -21.49 -11.96 -8.36
C GLN A 104 -22.21 -10.62 -8.18
N ALA A 105 -21.96 -9.91 -7.07
CA ALA A 105 -22.49 -8.57 -6.88
C ALA A 105 -22.02 -7.58 -7.97
N GLY A 106 -20.73 -7.61 -8.32
CA GLY A 106 -20.20 -6.81 -9.43
C GLY A 106 -20.81 -7.19 -10.78
N ALA A 107 -20.93 -8.49 -11.06
CA ALA A 107 -21.54 -8.97 -12.31
C ALA A 107 -23.02 -8.59 -12.44
N ILE A 108 -23.76 -8.47 -11.33
CA ILE A 108 -25.13 -7.94 -11.33
C ILE A 108 -25.14 -6.47 -11.76
N MET A 109 -24.18 -5.67 -11.27
CA MET A 109 -24.07 -4.26 -11.63
C MET A 109 -23.68 -4.05 -13.10
N ASP A 110 -22.80 -4.89 -13.65
CA ASP A 110 -22.42 -4.85 -15.07
C ASP A 110 -23.60 -5.12 -16.03
N ARG A 111 -24.66 -5.79 -15.56
CA ARG A 111 -25.88 -6.09 -16.34
C ARG A 111 -26.89 -4.95 -16.35
N VAL A 112 -26.76 -3.98 -15.44
CA VAL A 112 -27.65 -2.81 -15.42
C VAL A 112 -27.21 -1.86 -16.54
N PRO A 113 -28.07 -1.56 -17.54
CA PRO A 113 -27.70 -0.64 -18.60
C PRO A 113 -27.37 0.73 -18.00
N GLY A 114 -26.15 1.22 -18.22
CA GLY A 114 -25.80 2.59 -17.87
C GLY A 114 -26.66 3.61 -18.63
N PRO A 115 -26.79 4.85 -18.15
CA PRO A 115 -27.42 5.91 -18.91
C PRO A 115 -26.60 6.13 -20.18
N SER A 116 -27.13 5.75 -21.34
CA SER A 116 -26.52 5.76 -22.69
C SER A 116 -25.65 4.55 -23.08
N SER A 117 -26.28 3.43 -23.44
CA SER A 117 -25.70 2.46 -24.38
C SER A 117 -26.64 2.23 -25.56
N SER A 118 -26.30 2.79 -26.73
CA SER A 118 -26.88 2.39 -28.00
C SER A 118 -26.17 1.10 -28.50
N PRO A 119 -26.85 0.21 -29.25
CA PRO A 119 -26.31 -1.12 -29.57
C PRO A 119 -25.13 -1.16 -30.55
N ALA A 120 -24.58 -0.01 -30.96
CA ALA A 120 -23.72 0.09 -32.14
C ALA A 120 -22.20 0.10 -31.86
N ASP A 121 -21.74 0.06 -30.60
CA ASP A 121 -20.32 0.29 -30.26
C ASP A 121 -19.56 -0.97 -29.79
N GLN A 122 -20.05 -2.15 -30.13
CA GLN A 122 -19.36 -3.43 -29.85
C GLN A 122 -18.34 -3.76 -30.95
N SER A 123 -17.34 -2.90 -31.14
CA SER A 123 -16.07 -3.35 -31.69
C SER A 123 -15.07 -3.41 -30.53
N MET A 124 -14.51 -4.61 -30.29
CA MET A 124 -13.44 -4.81 -29.32
C MET A 124 -12.15 -4.16 -29.85
N GLY A 125 -12.08 -2.84 -29.88
CA GLY A 125 -10.81 -2.15 -30.10
C GLY A 125 -9.91 -2.37 -28.89
N GLU A 126 -8.84 -3.14 -29.07
CA GLU A 126 -7.74 -3.20 -28.11
C GLU A 126 -7.01 -1.85 -28.12
N LEU A 127 -6.69 -1.31 -26.94
CA LEU A 127 -5.77 -0.18 -26.88
C LEU A 127 -4.39 -0.65 -27.36
N PRO A 128 -3.67 0.14 -28.16
CA PRO A 128 -2.29 -0.18 -28.47
C PRO A 128 -1.49 -0.18 -27.16
N CYS A 129 -1.16 -1.37 -26.68
CA CYS A 129 -0.18 -1.55 -25.61
C CYS A 129 1.13 -0.99 -26.15
N THR A 130 1.61 0.09 -25.56
CA THR A 130 2.84 0.74 -26.03
C THR A 130 4.00 0.14 -25.25
N GLU A 131 5.05 -0.31 -25.94
CA GLU A 131 6.31 -0.59 -25.27
C GLU A 131 6.83 0.74 -24.69
N ALA A 132 7.04 0.78 -23.38
CA ALA A 132 7.53 1.98 -22.72
C ALA A 132 8.99 2.22 -23.13
N ASP A 133 9.26 3.28 -23.90
CA ASP A 133 10.62 3.76 -24.15
C ASP A 133 11.21 4.32 -22.84
N PRO A 134 12.25 3.70 -22.26
CA PRO A 134 12.83 4.16 -20.99
C PRO A 134 13.50 5.53 -21.09
N CYS A 135 13.81 6.00 -22.31
CA CYS A 135 14.65 7.18 -22.55
C CYS A 135 13.87 8.51 -22.63
N GLN A 136 12.54 8.48 -22.72
CA GLN A 136 11.70 9.68 -22.75
C GLN A 136 10.98 9.85 -21.41
N PRO A 137 11.02 11.04 -20.76
CA PRO A 137 10.17 11.29 -19.61
C PRO A 137 8.72 11.20 -20.07
N ALA A 138 8.03 10.13 -19.67
CA ALA A 138 6.60 9.97 -19.95
C ALA A 138 5.86 11.10 -19.24
N SER A 139 5.56 12.17 -20.00
CA SER A 139 4.83 13.35 -19.54
C SER A 139 3.33 13.08 -19.43
N LYS A 140 2.88 11.96 -20.02
CA LYS A 140 1.49 11.52 -20.06
C LYS A 140 1.36 10.08 -19.56
N PRO A 141 0.18 9.68 -19.06
CA PRO A 141 -0.11 8.30 -18.71
C PRO A 141 -0.01 7.38 -19.93
N GLN A 142 0.34 6.12 -19.68
CA GLN A 142 0.45 5.08 -20.71
C GLN A 142 -0.20 3.79 -20.22
N THR A 143 -0.97 3.12 -21.08
CA THR A 143 -1.52 1.80 -20.78
C THR A 143 -0.44 0.75 -21.05
N ILE A 144 -0.02 0.04 -20.01
CA ILE A 144 1.06 -0.94 -20.04
C ILE A 144 0.53 -2.36 -20.27
N LEU A 145 -0.65 -2.66 -19.72
CA LEU A 145 -1.35 -3.91 -19.94
C LEU A 145 -2.84 -3.62 -20.04
N ASP A 146 -3.48 -4.08 -21.11
CA ASP A 146 -4.93 -3.99 -21.31
C ASP A 146 -5.53 -5.39 -21.41
N LEU A 147 -6.29 -5.81 -20.41
CA LEU A 147 -7.05 -7.06 -20.41
C LEU A 147 -8.54 -6.74 -20.62
N PRO A 148 -9.40 -7.68 -21.01
CA PRO A 148 -10.81 -7.39 -21.29
C PRO A 148 -11.57 -6.66 -20.16
N ASP A 149 -11.24 -6.95 -18.89
CA ASP A 149 -11.99 -6.47 -17.72
C ASP A 149 -11.17 -5.57 -16.77
N ARG A 150 -9.86 -5.42 -16.99
CA ARG A 150 -8.94 -4.62 -16.14
C ARG A 150 -7.72 -4.18 -16.92
N LEU A 151 -7.00 -3.18 -16.41
CA LEU A 151 -5.80 -2.66 -17.05
C LEU A 151 -4.76 -2.15 -16.05
N VAL A 152 -3.52 -2.04 -16.49
CA VAL A 152 -2.42 -1.41 -15.75
C VAL A 152 -1.94 -0.20 -16.53
N ILE A 153 -1.87 0.95 -15.84
CA ILE A 153 -1.44 2.24 -16.39
C ILE A 153 -0.18 2.70 -15.68
N PHE A 154 0.78 3.26 -16.39
CA PHE A 154 1.81 4.08 -15.78
C PHE A 154 1.25 5.45 -15.38
N LYS A 155 1.36 5.80 -14.09
CA LYS A 155 1.12 7.15 -13.59
C LYS A 155 2.42 7.96 -13.60
N PRO A 156 2.54 9.01 -14.43
CA PRO A 156 3.63 9.97 -14.31
C PRO A 156 3.51 10.82 -13.03
N PRO A 157 4.61 11.44 -12.57
CA PRO A 157 4.54 12.43 -11.50
C PRO A 157 3.70 13.63 -11.93
N GLY A 158 3.01 14.28 -10.97
CA GLY A 158 2.14 15.44 -11.24
C GLY A 158 0.71 15.09 -11.64
N TRP A 159 0.41 13.81 -11.91
CA TRP A 159 -0.96 13.35 -12.21
C TRP A 159 -1.65 12.81 -10.95
N GLU A 160 -2.88 13.23 -10.69
CA GLU A 160 -3.75 12.62 -9.68
C GLU A 160 -4.48 11.39 -10.26
N VAL A 161 -5.00 10.53 -9.39
CA VAL A 161 -5.71 9.32 -9.83
C VAL A 161 -7.18 9.62 -10.17
N TYR A 162 -8.01 10.08 -9.22
CA TYR A 162 -9.45 10.28 -9.45
C TYR A 162 -10.16 11.30 -8.52
N ASN A 163 -9.44 12.07 -7.69
CA ASN A 163 -10.06 12.91 -6.65
C ASN A 163 -10.41 14.35 -7.11
N GLN A 164 -10.16 14.70 -8.36
CA GLN A 164 -10.49 16.02 -8.92
C GLN A 164 -9.88 17.24 -8.22
N ASN A 165 -8.75 17.09 -7.53
CA ASN A 165 -8.04 18.24 -6.93
C ASN A 165 -7.10 18.93 -7.93
N THR A 166 -6.84 18.31 -9.08
CA THR A 166 -5.92 18.79 -10.12
C THR A 166 -6.51 18.57 -11.50
N GLU A 167 -6.07 19.35 -12.49
CA GLU A 167 -6.48 19.18 -13.90
C GLU A 167 -6.02 17.84 -14.50
N LEU A 168 -4.80 17.40 -14.16
CA LEU A 168 -4.21 16.18 -14.70
C LEU A 168 -4.63 14.94 -13.90
N GLN A 169 -5.55 14.14 -14.46
CA GLN A 169 -6.13 12.97 -13.78
C GLN A 169 -6.11 11.70 -14.62
N LEU A 170 -5.79 10.56 -13.98
CA LEU A 170 -5.87 9.26 -14.63
C LEU A 170 -7.31 8.85 -14.97
N SER A 171 -8.29 9.21 -14.13
CA SER A 171 -9.71 9.00 -14.43
C SER A 171 -10.11 9.68 -15.73
N SER A 172 -9.81 10.97 -15.89
CA SER A 172 -10.11 11.72 -17.11
C SER A 172 -9.35 11.17 -18.32
N PHE A 173 -8.10 10.72 -18.14
CA PHE A 173 -7.34 10.03 -19.20
C PHE A 173 -8.04 8.75 -19.66
N LEU A 174 -8.46 7.88 -18.73
CA LEU A 174 -9.18 6.65 -19.07
C LEU A 174 -10.54 6.94 -19.70
N GLN A 175 -11.30 7.89 -19.18
CA GLN A 175 -12.61 8.28 -19.72
C GLN A 175 -12.49 8.82 -21.15
N GLY A 176 -11.48 9.64 -21.43
CA GLY A 176 -11.23 10.13 -22.79
C GLY A 176 -10.75 9.04 -23.75
N THR A 177 -10.00 8.05 -23.24
CA THR A 177 -9.40 6.99 -24.05
C THR A 177 -10.37 5.83 -24.32
N LEU A 178 -11.18 5.44 -23.34
CA LEU A 178 -12.11 4.31 -23.40
C LEU A 178 -13.58 4.74 -23.58
N GLY A 179 -13.86 6.04 -23.55
CA GLY A 179 -15.19 6.60 -23.74
C GLY A 179 -16.20 6.07 -22.71
N LYS A 180 -17.43 5.86 -23.17
CA LYS A 180 -18.55 5.33 -22.36
C LYS A 180 -18.67 3.81 -22.38
N ARG A 181 -17.67 3.11 -22.97
CA ARG A 181 -17.70 1.65 -23.12
C ARG A 181 -17.83 0.92 -21.77
N PHE A 182 -17.29 1.51 -20.72
CA PHE A 182 -17.23 0.93 -19.39
C PHE A 182 -17.86 1.88 -18.37
N ALA A 183 -19.05 1.53 -17.87
CA ALA A 183 -19.82 2.38 -16.97
C ALA A 183 -19.05 2.75 -15.68
N ILE A 184 -18.30 1.80 -15.12
CA ILE A 184 -17.52 2.00 -13.89
C ILE A 184 -16.49 3.13 -14.00
N LEU A 185 -16.00 3.46 -15.20
CA LEU A 185 -15.03 4.55 -15.37
C LEU A 185 -15.65 5.93 -15.13
N HIS A 186 -16.97 6.03 -15.14
CA HIS A 186 -17.75 7.24 -14.87
C HIS A 186 -18.47 7.19 -13.52
N ASP A 187 -18.23 6.14 -12.74
CA ASP A 187 -18.82 5.93 -11.43
C ASP A 187 -17.86 6.40 -10.33
N GLU A 188 -18.18 7.54 -9.72
CA GLU A 188 -17.37 8.12 -8.63
C GLU A 188 -17.47 7.31 -7.34
N GLU A 189 -18.59 6.61 -7.08
CA GLU A 189 -18.76 5.75 -5.90
C GLU A 189 -17.78 4.56 -5.95
N HIS A 190 -17.53 4.07 -7.16
CA HIS A 190 -16.53 3.02 -7.44
C HIS A 190 -15.19 3.58 -7.90
N GLN A 191 -14.93 4.85 -7.58
CA GLN A 191 -13.62 5.49 -7.74
C GLN A 191 -13.12 5.44 -9.19
N CYS A 192 -14.04 5.53 -10.14
CA CYS A 192 -13.78 5.40 -11.59
C CYS A 192 -13.06 4.09 -11.95
N GLY A 193 -13.32 3.00 -11.22
CA GLY A 193 -12.66 1.69 -11.39
C GLY A 193 -11.31 1.56 -10.69
N PHE A 194 -10.80 2.59 -10.01
CA PHE A 194 -9.52 2.52 -9.29
C PHE A 194 -9.69 1.96 -7.87
N LEU A 195 -8.91 0.93 -7.52
CA LEU A 195 -8.94 0.33 -6.16
C LEU A 195 -7.95 0.95 -5.17
N HIS A 196 -6.93 1.64 -5.68
CA HIS A 196 -5.84 2.22 -4.89
C HIS A 196 -5.25 3.44 -5.61
N ARG A 197 -4.50 4.26 -4.87
CA ARG A 197 -3.88 5.48 -5.41
C ARG A 197 -2.36 5.53 -5.22
N LEU A 198 -1.73 6.43 -5.96
CA LEU A 198 -0.37 6.91 -5.73
C LEU A 198 -0.43 8.40 -5.39
N ASP A 199 0.56 8.90 -4.65
CA ASP A 199 0.64 10.33 -4.33
C ASP A 199 0.94 11.14 -5.60
N LEU A 200 0.54 12.41 -5.62
CA LEU A 200 0.75 13.32 -6.75
C LEU A 200 2.21 13.34 -7.26
N PRO A 201 3.25 13.52 -6.42
CA PRO A 201 4.65 13.51 -6.87
C PRO A 201 5.20 12.09 -7.14
N SER A 202 4.48 11.04 -6.78
CA SER A 202 4.95 9.67 -7.00
C SER A 202 4.65 9.20 -8.42
N SER A 203 5.45 8.26 -8.92
CA SER A 203 5.27 7.67 -10.25
C SER A 203 5.08 6.15 -10.16
N GLY A 204 4.67 5.53 -11.26
CA GLY A 204 4.66 4.09 -11.42
C GLY A 204 3.30 3.49 -11.76
N LEU A 205 3.26 2.17 -11.84
CA LEU A 205 2.12 1.39 -12.32
C LEU A 205 0.88 1.62 -11.46
N ILE A 206 -0.35 1.62 -11.98
CA ILE A 206 -1.65 1.67 -11.28
C ILE A 206 -2.57 0.65 -11.95
N LEU A 207 -3.18 -0.24 -11.16
CA LEU A 207 -4.24 -1.14 -11.58
C LEU A 207 -5.61 -0.44 -11.51
N ALA A 208 -6.43 -0.63 -12.56
CA ALA A 208 -7.81 -0.19 -12.62
C ALA A 208 -8.70 -1.29 -13.22
N ALA A 209 -9.94 -1.36 -12.77
CA ALA A 209 -10.97 -2.22 -13.33
C ALA A 209 -11.73 -1.50 -14.45
N LYS A 210 -12.16 -2.25 -15.46
CA LYS A 210 -13.06 -1.81 -16.52
C LYS A 210 -14.49 -2.29 -16.30
N THR A 211 -14.70 -3.28 -15.44
CA THR A 211 -16.04 -3.78 -15.06
C THR A 211 -16.21 -3.80 -13.55
N TYR A 212 -17.46 -3.81 -13.09
CA TYR A 212 -17.77 -3.94 -11.66
C TYR A 212 -17.37 -5.31 -11.12
N GLU A 213 -17.56 -6.39 -11.88
CA GLU A 213 -17.07 -7.73 -11.51
C GLU A 213 -15.55 -7.71 -11.25
N ALA A 214 -14.77 -7.12 -12.16
CA ALA A 214 -13.33 -7.02 -12.00
C ALA A 214 -12.93 -6.10 -10.83
N TYR A 215 -13.65 -5.00 -10.62
CA TYR A 215 -13.40 -4.10 -9.47
C TYR A 215 -13.56 -4.84 -8.14
N TYR A 216 -14.64 -5.59 -7.99
CA TYR A 216 -14.91 -6.36 -6.78
C TYR A 216 -13.98 -7.56 -6.62
N ASP A 217 -13.64 -8.28 -7.69
CA ASP A 217 -12.58 -9.30 -7.67
C ASP A 217 -11.25 -8.71 -7.20
N LEU A 218 -10.83 -7.57 -7.76
CA LEU A 218 -9.59 -6.90 -7.35
C LEU A 218 -9.65 -6.36 -5.92
N LYS A 219 -10.81 -5.92 -5.42
CA LYS A 219 -10.98 -5.58 -3.99
C LYS A 219 -10.79 -6.80 -3.11
N VAL A 220 -11.32 -7.96 -3.50
CA VAL A 220 -11.07 -9.22 -2.77
C VAL A 220 -9.58 -9.54 -2.75
N GLN A 221 -8.91 -9.52 -3.90
CA GLN A 221 -7.47 -9.75 -4.00
C GLN A 221 -6.66 -8.75 -3.15
N LEU A 222 -7.04 -7.47 -3.13
CA LEU A 222 -6.37 -6.43 -2.34
C LEU A 222 -6.50 -6.70 -0.83
N ASN A 223 -7.70 -7.02 -0.37
CA ASN A 223 -7.98 -7.27 1.05
C ASN A 223 -7.37 -8.60 1.52
N ALA A 224 -7.35 -9.61 0.66
CA ALA A 224 -6.68 -10.89 0.88
C ALA A 224 -5.15 -10.84 0.73
N GLY A 225 -4.57 -9.70 0.34
CA GLY A 225 -3.11 -9.53 0.21
C GLY A 225 -2.50 -10.23 -1.01
N GLU A 226 -3.31 -10.60 -2.00
CA GLU A 226 -2.86 -11.27 -3.23
C GLU A 226 -2.28 -10.29 -4.26
N ILE A 227 -2.59 -8.98 -4.14
CA ILE A 227 -2.00 -7.96 -5.02
C ILE A 227 -0.63 -7.53 -4.48
N ALA A 228 0.43 -7.86 -5.21
CA ALA A 228 1.77 -7.39 -4.90
C ALA A 228 1.93 -5.94 -5.39
N ARG A 229 2.47 -5.07 -4.53
CA ARG A 229 2.73 -3.65 -4.80
C ARG A 229 4.13 -3.32 -4.30
N ASP A 230 5.08 -3.28 -5.24
CA ASP A 230 6.49 -3.10 -4.92
C ASP A 230 7.00 -1.75 -5.44
N TYR A 231 7.78 -1.12 -4.59
CA TYR A 231 8.28 0.24 -4.75
C TYR A 231 9.78 0.26 -4.62
N VAL A 232 10.39 1.25 -5.26
CA VAL A 232 11.78 1.65 -5.00
C VAL A 232 11.76 3.08 -4.50
N ILE A 233 12.58 3.34 -3.48
CA ILE A 233 12.75 4.67 -2.91
C ILE A 233 14.24 4.96 -2.70
N LEU A 234 14.58 6.25 -2.71
CA LEU A 234 15.84 6.76 -2.19
C LEU A 234 15.54 7.53 -0.90
N CYS A 235 16.20 7.18 0.20
CA CYS A 235 15.99 7.81 1.50
C CYS A 235 17.29 8.29 2.13
N HIS A 236 17.17 9.23 3.07
CA HIS A 236 18.28 9.81 3.82
C HIS A 236 18.88 8.83 4.82
N GLY A 237 20.19 8.93 5.02
CA GLY A 237 20.99 8.12 5.94
C GLY A 237 21.37 6.75 5.38
N TRP A 238 22.40 6.14 5.99
CA TRP A 238 22.75 4.73 5.77
C TRP A 238 21.90 3.85 6.67
N MET A 239 20.77 3.42 6.11
CA MET A 239 19.82 2.57 6.81
C MET A 239 20.43 1.19 7.06
N ARG A 240 20.28 0.65 8.27
CA ARG A 240 20.88 -0.64 8.61
C ARG A 240 20.27 -1.77 7.77
N PRO A 241 21.07 -2.60 7.08
CA PRO A 241 20.52 -3.66 6.21
C PRO A 241 19.69 -4.73 6.92
N CYS A 242 19.81 -4.86 8.25
CA CYS A 242 19.03 -5.80 9.06
C CYS A 242 17.56 -5.40 9.24
N TRP A 243 17.17 -4.19 8.86
CA TRP A 243 15.78 -3.74 8.95
C TRP A 243 14.91 -4.40 7.88
N LYS A 244 13.79 -4.98 8.32
CA LYS A 244 12.90 -5.77 7.46
C LYS A 244 11.50 -5.18 7.34
N ASP A 245 10.96 -4.66 8.44
CA ASP A 245 9.58 -4.21 8.54
C ASP A 245 9.49 -2.88 9.31
N ILE A 246 8.54 -2.03 8.92
CA ILE A 246 8.04 -0.89 9.71
C ILE A 246 6.55 -1.14 9.97
N ARG A 247 6.20 -1.25 11.26
CA ARG A 247 4.84 -1.59 11.74
C ARG A 247 4.12 -0.46 12.48
N ALA A 248 4.71 0.74 12.46
CA ALA A 248 4.11 1.92 13.06
C ALA A 248 2.70 2.16 12.50
N LYS A 249 1.73 2.44 13.37
CA LYS A 249 0.38 2.80 12.96
C LYS A 249 0.40 4.14 12.27
N VAL A 250 -0.56 4.36 11.38
CA VAL A 250 -0.64 5.55 10.56
C VAL A 250 -1.91 6.31 10.89
N TYR A 251 -1.75 7.54 11.36
CA TYR A 251 -2.82 8.44 11.76
C TYR A 251 -2.93 9.61 10.78
N TRP A 252 -4.15 9.99 10.44
CA TRP A 252 -4.41 11.14 9.59
C TRP A 252 -5.69 11.84 10.05
N ARG A 253 -5.63 13.16 10.21
CA ARG A 253 -6.76 14.03 10.58
C ARG A 253 -6.82 15.24 9.65
N GLY A 254 -7.51 15.10 8.53
CA GLY A 254 -7.85 16.22 7.64
C GLY A 254 -6.64 16.94 7.04
N LEU A 255 -6.41 18.19 7.45
CA LEU A 255 -5.44 19.10 6.85
C LEU A 255 -3.98 18.81 7.21
N SER A 256 -3.72 18.10 8.31
CA SER A 256 -2.36 17.79 8.74
C SER A 256 -1.72 16.68 7.89
N PRO A 257 -0.39 16.67 7.71
CA PRO A 257 0.34 15.52 7.20
C PRO A 257 0.00 14.27 8.01
N THR A 258 -0.05 13.13 7.34
CA THR A 258 -0.18 11.83 7.99
C THR A 258 1.00 11.58 8.92
N SER A 259 0.77 11.15 10.15
CA SER A 259 1.83 10.78 11.11
C SER A 259 1.89 9.28 11.33
N ALA A 260 3.10 8.76 11.56
CA ALA A 260 3.32 7.37 11.93
C ALA A 260 3.79 7.29 13.39
N GLY A 261 3.30 6.30 14.13
CA GLY A 261 3.62 6.09 15.55
C GLY A 261 2.66 5.07 16.19
N ASP A 262 2.32 5.28 17.46
CA ASP A 262 1.49 4.32 18.23
C ASP A 262 -0.02 4.49 18.02
N GLN A 263 -0.42 5.61 17.39
CA GLN A 263 -1.81 6.00 17.14
C GLN A 263 -2.21 5.79 15.69
N GLY A 264 -3.53 5.64 15.46
CA GLY A 264 -4.10 5.49 14.12
C GLY A 264 -4.26 4.04 13.69
N LYS A 265 -4.26 3.82 12.37
CA LYS A 265 -4.61 2.52 11.79
C LYS A 265 -3.38 1.62 11.64
N PRO A 266 -3.48 0.33 11.98
CA PRO A 266 -2.40 -0.64 11.74
C PRO A 266 -1.90 -0.58 10.30
N SER A 267 -0.58 -0.59 10.14
CA SER A 267 0.09 -0.43 8.84
C SER A 267 1.38 -1.24 8.82
N LEU A 268 1.70 -1.83 7.67
CA LEU A 268 2.90 -2.65 7.50
C LEU A 268 3.56 -2.34 6.15
N THR A 269 4.82 -1.92 6.24
CA THR A 269 5.74 -1.70 5.12
C THR A 269 6.93 -2.64 5.31
N ARG A 270 7.18 -3.52 4.34
CA ARG A 270 8.35 -4.38 4.29
C ARG A 270 9.42 -3.73 3.43
N LEU A 271 10.68 -3.87 3.80
CA LEU A 271 11.79 -3.22 3.13
C LEU A 271 13.01 -4.13 3.05
N LYS A 272 13.84 -3.86 2.05
CA LYS A 272 15.17 -4.43 1.89
C LYS A 272 16.09 -3.28 1.47
N VAL A 273 17.08 -2.96 2.29
CA VAL A 273 18.10 -1.96 1.94
C VAL A 273 19.02 -2.61 0.91
N THR A 274 19.00 -2.13 -0.33
CA THR A 274 19.69 -2.80 -1.45
C THR A 274 20.97 -2.09 -1.88
N ALA A 275 21.13 -0.80 -1.56
CA ALA A 275 22.37 -0.07 -1.78
C ALA A 275 22.52 1.08 -0.78
N HIS A 276 23.76 1.39 -0.41
CA HIS A 276 24.17 2.60 0.28
C HIS A 276 24.87 3.51 -0.73
N ALA A 277 24.53 4.78 -0.70
CA ALA A 277 25.07 5.78 -1.59
C ALA A 277 25.38 7.07 -0.83
N ARG A 278 25.98 8.03 -1.54
CA ARG A 278 26.22 9.38 -1.07
C ARG A 278 26.04 10.38 -2.19
N HIS A 279 25.64 11.59 -1.85
CA HIS A 279 25.74 12.77 -2.72
C HIS A 279 26.39 13.89 -1.91
N SER A 280 27.58 14.31 -2.31
CA SER A 280 28.43 15.19 -1.48
C SER A 280 28.62 14.60 -0.07
N SER A 281 28.24 15.32 0.99
CA SER A 281 28.28 14.85 2.38
C SER A 281 27.00 14.12 2.83
N THR A 282 25.96 14.05 1.99
CA THR A 282 24.67 13.44 2.33
C THR A 282 24.72 11.93 2.13
N ALA A 283 24.54 11.17 3.21
CA ALA A 283 24.38 9.71 3.19
C ALA A 283 22.97 9.33 2.72
N LEU A 284 22.88 8.31 1.86
CA LEU A 284 21.63 7.87 1.23
C LEU A 284 21.53 6.35 1.18
N SER A 285 20.30 5.83 1.10
CA SER A 285 20.01 4.41 0.95
C SER A 285 18.96 4.19 -0.14
N LEU A 286 19.23 3.25 -1.05
CA LEU A 286 18.26 2.75 -2.02
C LEU A 286 17.56 1.54 -1.43
N VAL A 287 16.23 1.55 -1.41
CA VAL A 287 15.44 0.57 -0.69
C VAL A 287 14.33 0.01 -1.56
N ALA A 288 14.29 -1.32 -1.67
CA ALA A 288 13.17 -2.04 -2.25
C ALA A 288 12.09 -2.23 -1.18
N VAL A 289 10.88 -1.76 -1.47
CA VAL A 289 9.77 -1.70 -0.51
C VAL A 289 8.58 -2.50 -1.02
N ARG A 290 7.90 -3.25 -0.15
CA ARG A 290 6.61 -3.90 -0.41
C ARG A 290 5.62 -3.50 0.66
N ILE A 291 4.45 -3.00 0.26
CA ILE A 291 3.41 -2.62 1.20
C ILE A 291 2.37 -3.73 1.37
N ALA A 292 2.03 -4.07 2.61
CA ALA A 292 0.89 -4.94 2.90
C ALA A 292 -0.41 -4.10 3.02
N THR A 293 -0.30 -2.94 3.67
CA THR A 293 -1.38 -1.96 3.79
C THR A 293 -1.16 -0.77 2.86
N GLY A 294 -2.23 -0.05 2.49
CA GLY A 294 -2.14 1.13 1.61
C GLY A 294 -2.73 2.39 2.25
N ARG A 295 -2.15 2.89 3.35
CA ARG A 295 -2.59 4.17 3.95
C ARG A 295 -2.08 5.37 3.18
N ARG A 296 -2.75 6.52 3.36
CA ARG A 296 -2.31 7.81 2.82
C ARG A 296 -0.87 8.08 3.24
N HIS A 297 0.00 8.39 2.27
CA HIS A 297 1.43 8.66 2.49
C HIS A 297 2.19 7.60 3.33
N GLN A 298 1.74 6.34 3.36
CA GLN A 298 2.26 5.34 4.30
C GLN A 298 3.78 5.19 4.25
N ILE A 299 4.36 4.98 3.06
CA ILE A 299 5.80 4.79 2.90
C ILE A 299 6.54 6.03 3.42
N ARG A 300 6.13 7.22 2.97
CA ARG A 300 6.77 8.50 3.33
C ARG A 300 6.76 8.76 4.83
N SER A 301 5.60 8.57 5.46
CA SER A 301 5.41 8.75 6.90
C SER A 301 6.19 7.70 7.71
N HIS A 302 6.21 6.44 7.26
CA HIS A 302 7.00 5.36 7.89
C HIS A 302 8.50 5.66 7.84
N PHE A 303 9.02 6.02 6.67
CA PHE A 303 10.44 6.31 6.48
C PHE A 303 10.90 7.55 7.26
N SER A 304 10.07 8.59 7.33
CA SER A 304 10.32 9.75 8.20
C SER A 304 10.28 9.38 9.69
N HIS A 305 9.29 8.59 10.13
CA HIS A 305 9.15 8.14 11.52
C HIS A 305 10.37 7.38 12.03
N VAL A 306 11.01 6.61 11.15
CA VAL A 306 12.20 5.84 11.51
C VAL A 306 13.53 6.57 11.29
N GLY A 307 13.48 7.88 11.00
CA GLY A 307 14.67 8.73 10.85
C GLY A 307 15.33 8.67 9.47
N HIS A 308 14.70 8.06 8.47
CA HIS A 308 15.21 7.90 7.12
C HIS A 308 14.20 8.44 6.09
N PRO A 309 13.83 9.73 6.11
CA PRO A 309 12.82 10.28 5.19
C PRO A 309 13.25 10.15 3.73
N THR A 310 12.28 10.10 2.81
CA THR A 310 12.53 9.99 1.38
C THR A 310 13.13 11.29 0.81
N VAL A 311 14.04 11.15 -0.16
CA VAL A 311 14.72 12.28 -0.80
C VAL A 311 13.73 13.15 -1.56
N CYS A 312 13.86 14.47 -1.38
CA CYS A 312 13.01 15.51 -1.98
C CYS A 312 11.52 15.36 -1.60
N ASP A 313 11.27 14.98 -0.34
CA ASP A 313 9.94 14.94 0.24
C ASP A 313 9.59 16.21 1.03
N GLY A 314 8.99 17.18 0.35
CA GLY A 314 8.61 18.47 0.96
C GLY A 314 7.54 18.41 2.05
N LYS A 315 6.99 17.24 2.42
CA LYS A 315 6.05 17.10 3.55
C LYS A 315 6.66 16.41 4.77
N TYR A 316 7.64 15.55 4.56
CA TYR A 316 8.15 14.62 5.57
C TYR A 316 9.65 14.81 5.88
N THR A 317 10.28 15.74 5.17
CA THR A 317 11.67 16.14 5.33
C THR A 317 11.70 17.62 5.74
N ALA A 318 12.70 18.01 6.54
CA ALA A 318 12.91 19.41 6.90
C ALA A 318 13.09 20.27 5.63
N GLU A 319 12.56 21.50 5.63
CA GLU A 319 12.54 22.34 4.43
C GLU A 319 13.94 22.58 3.85
N ALA A 320 14.92 22.93 4.69
CA ALA A 320 16.31 23.12 4.26
C ALA A 320 16.92 21.87 3.60
N THR A 321 16.62 20.68 4.16
CA THR A 321 17.06 19.41 3.58
C THR A 321 16.35 19.13 2.25
N CYS A 322 15.04 19.38 2.17
CA CYS A 322 14.30 19.20 0.92
C CYS A 322 14.76 20.17 -0.19
N GLN A 323 15.17 21.40 0.17
CA GLN A 323 15.75 22.35 -0.77
C GLN A 323 17.11 21.85 -1.26
N SER A 324 17.98 21.35 -0.37
CA SER A 324 19.27 20.75 -0.78
C SER A 324 19.10 19.49 -1.63
N ASP A 325 18.03 18.72 -1.39
CA ASP A 325 17.73 17.51 -2.17
C ASP A 325 17.44 17.81 -3.65
N GLN A 326 17.15 19.05 -4.03
CA GLN A 326 16.91 19.43 -5.43
C GLN A 326 18.13 19.20 -6.32
N ASP A 327 19.34 19.23 -5.75
CA ASP A 327 20.57 18.87 -6.45
C ASP A 327 20.61 17.36 -6.79
N ILE A 328 19.92 16.53 -6.01
CA ILE A 328 19.83 15.08 -6.21
C ILE A 328 18.63 14.73 -7.10
N CYS A 329 17.43 15.21 -6.74
CA CYS A 329 16.17 14.80 -7.35
C CYS A 329 15.16 15.95 -7.35
N THR A 330 14.37 16.09 -8.41
CA THR A 330 13.42 17.20 -8.60
C THR A 330 12.08 17.00 -7.90
N ARG A 331 11.84 15.80 -7.35
CA ARG A 331 10.61 15.42 -6.64
C ARG A 331 10.90 14.27 -5.68
N ASN A 332 9.91 13.92 -4.87
CA ASN A 332 9.99 12.75 -3.99
C ASN A 332 10.42 11.49 -4.77
N PHE A 333 11.56 10.90 -4.41
CA PHE A 333 12.07 9.67 -5.01
C PHE A 333 11.26 8.47 -4.50
N LEU A 334 10.11 8.25 -5.12
CA LEU A 334 9.23 7.12 -4.85
C LEU A 334 8.55 6.67 -6.13
N HIS A 335 8.77 5.39 -6.49
CA HIS A 335 8.28 4.81 -7.72
C HIS A 335 7.74 3.38 -7.50
N ARG A 336 6.51 3.10 -7.95
CA ARG A 336 5.95 1.74 -7.96
C ARG A 336 6.36 1.02 -9.24
N TYR A 337 7.44 0.25 -9.15
CA TYR A 337 8.02 -0.45 -10.29
C TYR A 337 7.32 -1.76 -10.62
N ARG A 338 6.55 -2.36 -9.70
CA ARG A 338 5.90 -3.66 -9.94
C ARG A 338 4.51 -3.79 -9.36
N LEU A 339 3.62 -4.42 -10.14
CA LEU A 339 2.32 -4.93 -9.74
C LEU A 339 2.18 -6.39 -10.16
N ALA A 340 1.59 -7.22 -9.29
CA ALA A 340 1.15 -8.56 -9.67
C ALA A 340 -0.24 -8.84 -9.09
N PHE A 341 -1.10 -9.48 -9.89
CA PHE A 341 -2.51 -9.74 -9.60
C PHE A 341 -3.00 -10.94 -10.42
N LYS A 342 -4.23 -11.40 -10.21
CA LYS A 342 -4.89 -12.44 -11.02
C LYS A 342 -6.02 -11.83 -11.85
N ASP A 343 -6.36 -12.38 -13.01
CA ASP A 343 -7.58 -12.01 -13.75
C ASP A 343 -8.81 -12.81 -13.26
N LEU A 344 -9.99 -12.62 -13.91
CA LEU A 344 -11.22 -13.33 -13.55
C LEU A 344 -11.14 -14.84 -13.77
N ALA A 345 -10.27 -15.31 -14.67
CA ALA A 345 -9.98 -16.72 -14.90
C ALA A 345 -8.95 -17.29 -13.90
N GLY A 346 -8.42 -16.45 -13.00
CA GLY A 346 -7.42 -16.85 -12.01
C GLY A 346 -5.99 -16.89 -12.55
N LYS A 347 -5.76 -16.50 -13.81
CA LYS A 347 -4.42 -16.43 -14.39
C LYS A 347 -3.65 -15.27 -13.76
N SER A 348 -2.43 -15.54 -13.31
CA SER A 348 -1.54 -14.52 -12.75
C SER A 348 -0.97 -13.63 -13.84
N HIS A 349 -0.95 -12.33 -13.57
CA HIS A 349 -0.34 -11.29 -14.39
C HIS A 349 0.67 -10.52 -13.55
N GLU A 350 1.81 -10.21 -14.15
CA GLU A 350 2.87 -9.41 -13.54
C GLU A 350 3.28 -8.33 -14.52
N VAL A 351 3.36 -7.09 -14.02
CA VAL A 351 3.82 -5.94 -14.77
C VAL A 351 4.94 -5.29 -13.98
N MET A 352 6.09 -5.12 -14.63
CA MET A 352 7.22 -4.37 -14.10
C MET A 352 7.55 -3.19 -15.01
N MET A 353 8.09 -2.12 -14.43
CA MET A 353 8.47 -0.93 -15.14
C MET A 353 9.74 -0.33 -14.53
N PRO A 354 10.76 0.02 -15.34
CA PRO A 354 11.94 0.73 -14.87
C PRO A 354 11.59 2.06 -14.20
N VAL A 355 12.53 2.57 -13.40
CA VAL A 355 12.40 3.92 -12.89
C VAL A 355 12.38 4.92 -14.06
N PRO A 356 11.52 5.96 -14.02
CA PRO A 356 11.44 6.95 -15.08
C PRO A 356 12.73 7.78 -15.21
N ALA A 357 12.93 8.38 -16.38
CA ALA A 357 14.15 9.09 -16.75
C ALA A 357 14.61 10.15 -15.72
N ASP A 358 13.66 10.84 -15.07
CA ASP A 358 13.97 11.80 -14.01
C ASP A 358 14.65 11.15 -12.79
N LEU A 359 14.21 9.95 -12.39
CA LEU A 359 14.82 9.19 -11.31
C LEU A 359 16.10 8.47 -11.74
N VAL A 360 16.24 8.10 -13.01
CA VAL A 360 17.50 7.61 -13.58
C VAL A 360 18.58 8.68 -13.42
N ILE A 361 18.29 9.93 -13.80
CA ILE A 361 19.20 11.07 -13.61
C ILE A 361 19.58 11.23 -12.14
N SER A 362 18.61 11.12 -11.22
CA SER A 362 18.89 11.19 -9.79
C SER A 362 19.82 10.07 -9.31
N LEU A 363 19.66 8.84 -9.81
CA LEU A 363 20.55 7.73 -9.49
C LEU A 363 21.96 7.89 -10.08
N GLN A 364 22.10 8.56 -11.23
CA GLN A 364 23.41 8.87 -11.81
C GLN A 364 24.20 9.91 -11.00
N ARG A 365 23.51 10.73 -10.19
CA ARG A 365 24.14 11.76 -9.35
C ARG A 365 24.71 11.20 -8.05
N VAL A 366 24.31 10.01 -7.62
CA VAL A 366 24.78 9.44 -6.36
C VAL A 366 25.99 8.52 -6.57
N ALA A 367 26.95 8.58 -5.66
CA ALA A 367 28.10 7.67 -5.63
C ALA A 367 27.82 6.50 -4.69
N SER A 368 27.98 5.27 -5.18
CA SER A 368 27.86 4.04 -4.38
C SER A 368 28.91 3.98 -3.27
N ARG A 369 28.54 3.41 -2.11
CA ARG A 369 29.49 3.22 -0.99
C ARG A 369 30.35 1.96 -1.16
N GLU A 370 29.75 0.80 -1.42
CA GLU A 370 30.47 -0.46 -1.69
C GLU A 370 30.21 -1.00 -3.11
N THR A 371 30.95 -2.05 -3.49
CA THR A 371 30.81 -2.74 -4.78
C THR A 371 29.40 -3.30 -4.99
N GLN A 372 28.82 -3.97 -3.97
CA GLN A 372 27.45 -4.48 -4.04
C GLN A 372 26.44 -3.34 -4.27
N SER A 373 26.65 -2.20 -3.61
CA SER A 373 25.82 -1.00 -3.81
C SER A 373 25.93 -0.47 -5.25
N ALA A 374 27.12 -0.50 -5.85
CA ALA A 374 27.34 -0.09 -7.25
C ALA A 374 26.62 -1.00 -8.25
N GLU A 375 26.64 -2.32 -8.03
CA GLU A 375 25.94 -3.30 -8.86
C GLU A 375 24.43 -3.10 -8.81
N THR A 376 23.86 -2.98 -7.61
CA THR A 376 22.43 -2.71 -7.43
C THR A 376 22.02 -1.41 -8.12
N ILE A 377 22.78 -0.32 -7.97
CA ILE A 377 22.45 0.96 -8.63
C ILE A 377 22.50 0.80 -10.15
N ARG A 378 23.49 0.07 -10.69
CA ARG A 378 23.59 -0.23 -12.12
C ARG A 378 22.38 -1.02 -12.63
N ASP A 379 21.90 -1.99 -11.88
CA ASP A 379 20.69 -2.77 -12.20
C ASP A 379 19.44 -1.89 -12.30
N TRP A 380 19.29 -0.91 -11.40
CA TRP A 380 18.19 0.06 -11.45
C TRP A 380 18.33 1.06 -12.61
N LEU A 381 19.56 1.46 -12.94
CA LEU A 381 19.85 2.34 -14.08
C LEU A 381 19.57 1.68 -15.42
N SER A 382 19.87 0.38 -15.57
CA SER A 382 19.63 -0.33 -16.82
C SER A 382 18.15 -0.68 -17.03
N GLY A 383 17.38 -0.85 -15.95
CA GLY A 383 15.99 -1.29 -16.01
C GLY A 383 15.80 -2.73 -16.49
N SER A 384 16.88 -3.44 -16.83
CA SER A 384 16.86 -4.80 -17.37
C SER A 384 16.83 -5.89 -16.30
N SER A 385 17.19 -5.54 -15.06
CA SER A 385 17.37 -6.49 -13.94
C SER A 385 16.28 -6.33 -12.87
N LEU A 386 15.10 -5.83 -13.25
CA LEU A 386 13.96 -5.72 -12.34
C LEU A 386 13.50 -7.12 -11.92
N ARG A 387 13.21 -7.27 -10.63
CA ARG A 387 12.81 -8.54 -10.02
C ARG A 387 11.71 -8.32 -9.00
N SER A 388 11.03 -9.37 -8.58
CA SER A 388 10.06 -9.27 -7.49
C SER A 388 10.75 -8.82 -6.20
N TRP A 389 10.05 -8.09 -5.32
CA TRP A 389 10.59 -7.71 -4.01
C TRP A 389 11.20 -8.90 -3.24
N GLN A 390 10.65 -10.11 -3.42
CA GLN A 390 11.15 -11.33 -2.78
C GLN A 390 12.59 -11.69 -3.20
N ASP A 391 12.98 -11.34 -4.42
CA ASP A 391 14.24 -11.76 -5.04
C ASP A 391 15.37 -10.73 -4.86
N TYR A 392 15.06 -9.54 -4.32
CA TYR A 392 16.12 -8.63 -3.89
C TYR A 392 16.85 -9.19 -2.66
N THR A 393 18.17 -9.12 -2.68
CA THR A 393 19.01 -9.44 -1.53
C THR A 393 19.31 -8.14 -0.79
N PRO A 394 19.05 -8.04 0.53
CA PRO A 394 19.54 -6.92 1.31
C PRO A 394 21.06 -6.81 1.21
N LEU A 395 21.60 -5.61 1.38
CA LEU A 395 23.03 -5.42 1.61
C LEU A 395 23.49 -6.32 2.75
N MET A 396 24.67 -6.90 2.59
CA MET A 396 25.30 -7.57 3.72
C MET A 396 25.63 -6.52 4.78
N ALA A 397 25.37 -6.82 6.04
CA ALA A 397 25.86 -5.95 7.12
C ALA A 397 27.39 -6.04 7.12
N ASP A 398 28.07 -4.90 7.18
CA ASP A 398 29.50 -4.86 7.46
C ASP A 398 29.76 -5.67 8.74
N VAL A 399 30.45 -6.81 8.63
CA VAL A 399 30.82 -7.64 9.78
C VAL A 399 31.94 -6.97 10.61
N ASP A 400 32.54 -5.89 10.08
CA ASP A 400 33.64 -5.16 10.70
C ASP A 400 33.17 -3.92 11.49
N GLY A 401 32.30 -4.17 12.46
CA GLY A 401 31.90 -3.21 13.49
C GLY A 401 32.38 -3.63 14.88
N LYS A 402 33.63 -4.11 15.02
CA LYS A 402 34.28 -4.25 16.33
C LYS A 402 35.16 -3.03 16.61
N GLN A 403 34.91 -2.43 17.78
CA GLN A 403 35.72 -1.46 18.52
C GLN A 403 35.65 0.02 18.10
N ALA A 404 34.77 0.76 18.78
CA ALA A 404 35.17 1.93 19.59
C ALA A 404 34.00 2.34 20.49
N ASP A 405 33.76 1.58 21.56
CA ASP A 405 33.13 2.12 22.77
C ASP A 405 33.74 1.39 23.96
N THR A 406 34.92 1.86 24.34
CA THR A 406 35.55 1.50 25.60
C THR A 406 35.21 2.60 26.59
N GLN A 407 34.33 2.25 27.53
CA GLN A 407 34.27 2.73 28.91
C GLN A 407 34.59 4.22 29.15
N GLN A 408 33.56 4.99 29.49
CA GLN A 408 33.63 5.82 30.69
C GLN A 408 32.35 5.64 31.51
N GLU A 409 32.48 4.80 32.54
CA GLU A 409 31.59 4.77 33.69
C GLU A 409 31.60 6.14 34.38
N GLY A 410 30.43 6.72 34.59
CA GLY A 410 30.21 7.88 35.45
C GLY A 410 28.88 7.70 36.17
N GLY A 411 28.95 7.33 37.45
CA GLY A 411 27.83 6.89 38.29
C GLY A 411 26.75 7.94 38.60
N PRO A 412 25.73 7.55 39.38
CA PRO A 412 24.50 8.31 39.58
C PRO A 412 24.72 9.48 40.55
N VAL A 413 24.26 10.67 40.17
CA VAL A 413 24.22 11.83 41.07
C VAL A 413 23.01 11.70 41.99
N ALA A 414 23.29 11.52 43.28
CA ALA A 414 22.33 11.59 44.36
C ALA A 414 21.86 13.04 44.58
N ALA A 415 20.54 13.24 44.70
CA ALA A 415 19.96 14.50 45.14
C ALA A 415 20.06 14.59 46.67
N GLY A 416 20.94 15.46 47.15
CA GLY A 416 21.07 15.84 48.57
C GLY A 416 20.48 17.23 48.81
N THR A 417 19.51 17.29 49.72
CA THR A 417 18.95 18.48 50.36
C THR A 417 19.99 19.27 51.15
N GLY A 418 19.91 20.61 51.15
CA GLY A 418 20.66 21.45 52.08
C GLY A 418 20.41 22.95 51.92
N HIS A 419 19.76 23.54 52.93
CA HIS A 419 19.46 24.96 53.13
C HIS A 419 20.70 25.85 53.38
N SER A 420 20.65 27.10 52.92
CA SER A 420 21.09 28.34 53.60
C SER A 420 20.77 29.55 52.69
N GLU A 421 19.77 30.40 52.96
CA GLU A 421 19.79 31.61 53.83
C GLU A 421 21.05 32.47 53.73
N GLN A 422 20.97 33.64 53.07
CA GLN A 422 20.80 35.00 53.66
C GLN A 422 21.59 36.12 52.93
N HIS A 423 20.89 37.26 52.76
CA HIS A 423 21.31 38.66 52.55
C HIS A 423 22.16 39.01 51.30
N ALA A 424 21.86 40.05 50.51
CA ALA A 424 21.21 41.33 50.75
C ALA A 424 20.35 41.77 49.55
#